data_AF-A0A9D5KHS1-F1
#
_entry.id   AF-A0A9D5KHS1-F1
#
_cell.length_a   1.000
_cell.length_b   1.000
_cell.length_c   1.000
_cell.angle_alpha   90.00
_cell.angle_beta   90.00
_cell.angle_gamma   90.00
#
_symmetry.space_group_name_H-M   'P 1'
#
loop_
_entity.id
_entity.type
_entity.pdbx_description
1 polymer ?
#
loop_
_entity_poly.entity_id
_entity_poly.type
_entity_poly.pdbx_seq_one_letter_code
_entity_poly.pdbx_strand_id
1 'polypeptide(L)'
;MRASNENIERAIDCARELLFLADKGDMQREDEECGVLFGIIRDTGYQIRRLAQKERERHRQRGTWDDDTGMNEARAIRNRTAGVRTDTPQIG
;
A
#
# COMPACT_ATOMS: atom_id res chain seq x y z
N MET A 1 -0.53 0.59 -11.06
CA MET A 1 0.11 0.71 -9.74
C MET A 1 1.61 0.48 -9.90
N ARG A 2 2.49 1.21 -9.20
CA ARG A 2 3.94 0.93 -9.22
C ARG A 2 4.24 -0.46 -8.64
N ALA A 3 5.17 -1.21 -9.23
CA ALA A 3 5.59 -2.53 -8.72
C ALA A 3 6.01 -2.54 -7.24
N SER A 4 6.59 -1.45 -6.74
CA SER A 4 6.92 -1.32 -5.32
C SER A 4 5.67 -1.23 -4.42
N ASN A 5 4.61 -0.54 -4.87
CA ASN A 5 3.35 -0.46 -4.14
C ASN A 5 2.66 -1.83 -4.10
N GLU A 6 2.67 -2.55 -5.22
CA GLU A 6 2.14 -3.93 -5.32
C GLU A 6 2.87 -4.86 -4.35
N ASN A 7 4.20 -4.76 -4.25
CA ASN A 7 4.97 -5.56 -3.27
C ASN A 7 4.63 -5.20 -1.82
N ILE A 8 4.34 -3.93 -1.52
CA ILE A 8 3.89 -3.51 -0.19
C ILE A 8 2.51 -4.06 0.12
N GLU A 9 1.58 -4.07 -0.84
CA GLU A 9 0.26 -4.70 -0.66
C GLU A 9 0.40 -6.21 -0.44
N ARG A 10 1.20 -6.89 -1.26
CA ARG A 10 1.52 -8.32 -1.09
C ARG A 10 2.14 -8.62 0.26
N ALA A 11 2.98 -7.73 0.81
CA ALA A 11 3.53 -7.88 2.15
C ALA A 11 2.44 -7.77 3.24
N ILE A 12 1.45 -6.88 3.06
CA ILE A 12 0.30 -6.78 3.96
C ILE A 12 -0.56 -8.04 3.88
N ASP A 13 -0.76 -8.60 2.69
CA ASP A 13 -1.53 -9.83 2.50
C ASP A 13 -0.81 -11.05 3.09
N CYS A 14 0.50 -11.17 2.86
CA CYS A 14 1.34 -12.17 3.52
C CYS A 14 1.23 -12.10 5.04
N ALA A 15 1.27 -10.89 5.61
CA ALA A 15 1.06 -10.73 7.05
C ALA A 15 -0.33 -11.19 7.53
N ARG A 16 -1.39 -11.02 6.72
CA ARG A 16 -2.73 -11.53 7.04
C ARG A 16 -2.75 -13.05 7.04
N GLU A 17 -2.12 -13.68 6.05
CA GLU A 17 -2.01 -15.15 5.99
C GLU A 17 -1.24 -15.72 7.17
N LEU A 18 -0.14 -15.08 7.58
CA LEU A 18 0.62 -15.48 8.77
C LEU A 18 -0.24 -15.40 10.03
N LEU A 19 -0.98 -14.31 10.22
CA LEU A 19 -1.85 -14.14 11.39
C LEU A 19 -2.97 -15.19 11.41
N PHE A 20 -3.60 -15.45 10.26
CA PHE A 20 -4.60 -16.49 10.14
C PHE A 20 -4.03 -17.89 10.44
N LEU A 21 -2.84 -18.20 9.92
CA LEU A 21 -2.15 -19.46 10.18
C LEU A 21 -1.81 -19.61 11.66
N ALA A 22 -1.32 -18.54 12.30
CA ALA A 22 -1.00 -18.56 13.72
C ALA A 22 -2.24 -18.83 14.57
N ASP A 23 -3.36 -18.15 14.29
CA ASP A 23 -4.59 -18.34 15.08
C ASP A 23 -5.17 -19.74 14.88
N LYS A 24 -5.21 -20.23 13.64
CA LYS A 24 -5.66 -21.59 13.35
C LYS A 24 -4.75 -22.63 14.02
N GLY A 25 -3.44 -22.47 13.90
CA GLY A 25 -2.46 -23.38 14.47
C GLY A 25 -2.50 -23.43 15.99
N ASP A 26 -2.63 -22.28 16.63
CA ASP A 26 -2.75 -22.16 18.09
C ASP A 26 -4.04 -22.82 18.63
N MET A 27 -5.14 -22.76 17.86
CA MET A 27 -6.38 -23.49 18.16
C MET A 27 -6.27 -25.01 17.98
N GLN A 28 -5.36 -25.48 17.12
CA GLN A 28 -5.22 -26.88 16.73
C GLN A 28 -3.98 -27.55 17.33
N ARG A 29 -3.25 -26.87 18.22
CA ARG A 29 -1.97 -27.38 18.77
C ARG A 29 -2.16 -28.68 19.55
N GLU A 30 -1.27 -29.64 19.31
CA GLU A 30 -1.24 -30.94 20.00
C GLU A 30 -0.23 -30.95 21.16
N ASP A 31 0.76 -30.05 21.13
CA ASP A 31 1.82 -29.92 22.11
C ASP A 31 2.21 -28.45 22.37
N GLU A 32 3.11 -28.22 23.33
CA GLU A 32 3.56 -26.89 23.73
C GLU A 32 4.51 -26.28 22.68
N GLU A 33 5.27 -27.12 21.98
CA GLU A 33 6.22 -26.77 20.94
C GLU A 33 5.52 -26.14 19.72
N CYS A 34 4.34 -26.64 19.34
CA CYS A 34 3.46 -26.01 18.37
C CYS A 34 3.05 -24.60 18.80
N GLY A 35 2.81 -24.40 20.10
CA GLY A 35 2.50 -23.08 20.67
C GLY A 35 3.63 -22.07 20.46
N VAL A 36 4.89 -22.49 20.62
CA VAL A 36 6.06 -21.64 20.34
C VAL A 36 6.13 -21.27 18.86
N LEU A 37 5.95 -22.24 17.96
CA LEU A 37 5.95 -22.00 16.51
C LEU A 37 4.87 -21.00 16.09
N PHE A 38 3.62 -21.20 16.52
CA PHE A 38 2.52 -20.30 16.16
C PHE A 38 2.64 -18.93 16.84
N GLY A 39 3.27 -18.85 18.02
CA GLY A 39 3.69 -17.58 18.63
C GLY A 39 4.65 -16.80 17.74
N ILE A 40 5.70 -17.44 17.21
CA ILE A 40 6.67 -16.81 16.30
C ILE A 40 6.00 -16.34 15.00
N ILE A 41 5.12 -17.17 14.42
CA ILE A 41 4.37 -16.83 13.20
C ILE A 41 3.51 -15.59 13.47
N ARG A 42 2.81 -15.53 14.61
CA ARG A 42 1.97 -14.40 15.02
C ARG A 42 2.77 -13.11 15.13
N ASP A 43 3.90 -13.16 15.85
CA ASP A 43 4.77 -11.99 16.05
C ASP A 43 5.32 -11.48 14.71
N THR A 44 5.78 -12.40 13.85
CA THR A 44 6.28 -12.08 12.51
C THR A 44 5.20 -11.43 11.66
N GLY A 45 3.97 -11.97 11.67
CA GLY A 45 2.81 -11.40 10.99
C GLY A 45 2.54 -9.95 11.43
N TYR A 46 2.52 -9.69 12.75
CA TYR A 46 2.34 -8.32 13.25
C TYR A 46 3.48 -7.37 12.86
N GLN A 47 4.73 -7.84 12.91
CA GLN A 47 5.89 -7.05 12.51
C GLN A 47 5.84 -6.64 11.03
N ILE A 48 5.59 -7.61 10.13
CA ILE A 48 5.45 -7.35 8.69
C ILE A 48 4.30 -6.38 8.43
N ARG A 49 3.13 -6.62 9.04
CA ARG A 49 1.95 -5.74 8.87
C ARG A 49 2.27 -4.30 9.24
N ARG A 50 2.91 -4.08 10.39
CA ARG A 50 3.29 -2.75 10.86
C ARG A 50 4.27 -2.06 9.91
N LEU A 51 5.31 -2.77 9.46
CA LEU A 51 6.33 -2.20 8.57
C LEU A 51 5.77 -1.89 7.18
N ALA A 52 4.99 -2.81 6.60
CA ALA A 52 4.40 -2.63 5.28
C ALA A 52 3.36 -1.49 5.27
N GLN A 53 2.52 -1.39 6.31
CA GLN A 53 1.58 -0.27 6.44
C GLN A 53 2.31 1.08 6.59
N LYS A 54 3.40 1.11 7.36
CA LYS A 54 4.25 2.31 7.49
C LYS A 54 4.86 2.70 6.14
N GLU A 55 5.30 1.73 5.33
CA GLU A 55 5.84 2.01 4.00
C GLU A 55 4.79 2.51 3.04
N ARG A 56 3.60 1.89 3.03
CA ARG A 56 2.45 2.37 2.26
C ARG A 56 2.13 3.83 2.58
N GLU A 57 2.10 4.18 3.85
CA GLU A 57 1.85 5.55 4.29
C GLU A 57 2.96 6.51 3.85
N ARG A 58 4.24 6.10 3.92
CA ARG A 58 5.35 6.89 3.35
C ARG A 58 5.20 7.12 1.86
N HIS A 59 4.76 6.12 1.10
CA HIS A 59 4.51 6.26 -0.33
C HIS A 59 3.34 7.22 -0.62
N ARG A 60 2.27 7.17 0.18
CA ARG A 60 1.13 8.11 0.06
C ARG A 60 1.55 9.55 0.34
N GLN A 61 2.30 9.78 1.41
CA GLN A 61 2.82 11.10 1.77
C GLN A 61 3.74 11.69 0.70
N ARG A 62 4.48 10.83 -0.02
CA ARG A 62 5.35 11.23 -1.14
C ARG A 62 4.61 11.39 -2.47
N GLY A 63 3.31 11.08 -2.53
CA GLY A 63 2.53 11.06 -3.77
C GLY A 63 3.00 9.99 -4.77
N THR A 64 3.71 8.96 -4.29
CA THR A 64 4.17 7.83 -5.10
C THR A 64 3.26 6.61 -4.99
N TRP A 65 2.23 6.71 -4.15
CA TRP A 65 1.13 5.75 -4.11
C TRP A 65 0.10 6.15 -5.18
N ASP A 66 -0.04 5.32 -6.20
CA ASP A 66 -1.10 5.49 -7.19
C ASP A 66 -2.42 5.07 -6.53
N ASP A 67 -3.05 5.96 -5.77
CA ASP A 67 -4.48 5.83 -5.51
C ASP A 67 -5.16 6.05 -6.86
N ASP A 68 -5.91 5.05 -7.33
CA ASP A 68 -6.51 4.98 -8.68
C ASP A 68 -7.63 6.03 -8.89
N THR A 69 -7.59 7.18 -8.22
CA THR A 69 -8.68 8.15 -8.23
C THR A 69 -8.17 9.57 -7.93
N GLY A 70 -8.12 10.42 -8.95
CA GLY A 70 -8.18 11.88 -8.80
C GLY A 70 -6.97 12.70 -9.26
N MET A 71 -5.73 12.20 -9.15
CA MET A 71 -4.55 13.01 -9.51
C MET A 71 -4.28 13.06 -11.02
N ASN A 72 -4.72 12.05 -11.78
CA ASN A 72 -4.55 12.04 -13.23
C ASN A 72 -5.47 13.05 -13.92
N GLU A 73 -6.67 13.28 -13.38
CA GLU A 73 -7.59 14.32 -13.88
C GLU A 73 -7.07 15.73 -13.60
N ALA A 74 -6.61 16.02 -12.38
CA ALA A 74 -6.08 17.34 -12.04
C ALA A 74 -4.79 17.68 -12.82
N ARG A 75 -4.00 16.68 -13.20
CA ARG A 75 -2.83 16.84 -14.09
C ARG A 75 -3.24 16.99 -15.56
N ALA A 76 -4.22 16.21 -16.03
CA ALA A 76 -4.77 16.32 -17.39
C ALA A 76 -5.52 17.64 -17.63
N ILE A 77 -6.21 18.18 -16.63
CA ILE A 77 -6.85 19.51 -16.70
C ILE A 77 -5.77 20.59 -16.81
N ARG A 78 -4.78 20.62 -15.91
CA ARG A 78 -3.68 21.61 -15.94
C ARG A 78 -2.91 21.61 -17.26
N ASN A 79 -2.63 20.44 -17.84
CA ASN A 79 -1.94 20.34 -19.12
C ASN A 79 -2.79 20.79 -20.32
N ARG A 80 -4.13 20.72 -20.23
CA ARG A 80 -5.04 21.24 -21.26
C ARG A 80 -5.18 22.77 -21.20
N THR A 81 -5.22 23.36 -20.01
CA THR A 81 -5.31 24.83 -19.85
C THR A 81 -4.00 25.56 -20.17
N ALA A 82 -2.85 24.90 -20.00
CA ALA A 82 -1.54 25.48 -20.31
C ALA A 82 -1.27 25.67 -21.83
N GLY A 83 -2.11 25.11 -22.71
CA GLY A 83 -1.97 25.20 -24.17
C GLY A 83 -2.77 26.31 -24.85
N VAL A 84 -3.61 27.07 -24.13
CA VAL A 84 -4.41 28.14 -24.73
C VAL A 84 -3.57 29.43 -24.76
N ARG A 85 -2.85 29.64 -25.87
CA ARG A 85 -2.37 30.98 -26.23
C ARG A 85 -3.59 31.83 -26.55
N THR A 86 -3.94 32.76 -25.66
CA THR A 86 -4.91 33.80 -25.99
C THR A 86 -4.20 34.83 -26.86
N ASP A 87 -4.30 34.67 -28.18
CA ASP A 87 -3.90 35.71 -29.12
C ASP A 87 -4.91 36.86 -29.00
N THR A 88 -4.60 37.83 -28.16
CA THR A 88 -5.37 39.08 -28.04
C THR A 88 -5.14 39.91 -29.31
N PRO A 89 -6.18 40.26 -30.09
CA PRO A 89 -6.00 41.12 -31.25
C PRO A 89 -5.66 42.55 -30.77
N GLN A 90 -4.51 43.06 -31.20
CA GLN A 90 -4.20 44.49 -31.08
C GLN A 90 -5.06 45.25 -32.10
N ILE A 91 -6.13 45.87 -31.60
CA ILE A 91 -6.89 46.89 -32.33
C ILE A 91 -6.13 48.20 -32.20
N GLY A 92 -5.62 48.69 -33.33
CA GLY A 92 -4.95 49.99 -33.48
C GLY A 92 -5.92 51.13 -33.74
#